data_AF-A0AA39JGN3-F1
#
_entry.id   AF-A0AA39JGN3-F1
#
_cell.length_a   1.000
_cell.length_b   1.000
_cell.length_c   1.000
_cell.angle_alpha   90.00
_cell.angle_beta   90.00
_cell.angle_gamma   90.00
#
_symmetry.space_group_name_H-M   'P 1'
#
loop_
_entity.id
_entity.type
_entity.pdbx_description
1 polymer ?
#
loop_
_entity_poly.entity_id
_entity_poly.type
_entity_poly.pdbx_seq_one_letter_code
_entity_poly.pdbx_strand_id
1 'polypeptide(L)'
;AHAYTLNCFLSVLALCCAVRTSVDSASCRNEYKAQSPDGAAVVHSAADMGYVLLGCNKGTLSMGSPGSDEPKRYELLNILEFNSTSKR
;
A
#
# COMPACT_ATOMS: atom_id res chain seq x y z
N ALA A 1 -8.75 -8.54 20.32
CA ALA A 1 -7.39 -7.99 20.46
C ALA A 1 -6.52 -8.32 19.24
N HIS A 2 -6.17 -9.59 19.01
CA HIS A 2 -5.26 -9.99 17.91
C HIS A 2 -5.71 -9.61 16.50
N ALA A 3 -7.00 -9.76 16.18
CA ALA A 3 -7.53 -9.42 14.84
C ALA A 3 -7.37 -7.93 14.49
N TYR A 4 -7.49 -7.04 15.49
CA TYR A 4 -7.27 -5.61 15.29
C TYR A 4 -5.81 -5.30 14.98
N THR A 5 -4.88 -5.89 15.73
CA THR A 5 -3.43 -5.72 15.51
C THR A 5 -3.02 -6.22 14.11
N LEU A 6 -3.56 -7.36 13.66
CA LEU A 6 -3.32 -7.88 12.31
C LEU A 6 -3.85 -6.93 11.23
N ASN A 7 -5.06 -6.39 11.40
CA ASN A 7 -5.63 -5.42 10.48
C ASN A 7 -4.75 -4.16 10.37
N CYS A 8 -4.29 -3.63 11.51
CA CYS A 8 -3.36 -2.50 11.52
C CYS A 8 -2.04 -2.84 10.82
N PHE A 9 -1.46 -4.01 11.09
CA PHE A 9 -0.20 -4.44 10.46
C PHE A 9 -0.34 -4.56 8.94
N LEU A 10 -1.37 -5.25 8.44
CA LEU A 10 -1.60 -5.41 7.01
C LEU A 10 -1.94 -4.08 6.31
N SER A 11 -2.65 -3.19 7.01
CA SER A 11 -2.90 -1.83 6.50
C SER A 11 -1.59 -1.04 6.33
N VAL A 12 -0.65 -1.15 7.27
CA VAL A 12 0.66 -0.48 7.17
C VAL A 12 1.49 -1.06 6.02
N LEU A 13 1.46 -2.37 5.82
CA LEU A 13 2.16 -3.02 4.69
C LEU A 13 1.61 -2.53 3.34
N ALA A 14 0.28 -2.43 3.21
CA ALA A 14 -0.36 -1.95 1.98
C ALA A 14 -0.10 -0.46 1.70
N LEU A 15 0.11 0.35 2.75
CA LEU A 15 0.34 1.80 2.67
C LEU A 15 1.83 2.19 2.56
N CYS A 16 2.76 1.22 2.58
CA CYS A 16 4.19 1.50 2.64
C CYS A 16 4.67 2.37 1.46
N CYS A 17 5.40 3.44 1.79
CA CYS A 17 5.34 4.75 1.14
C CYS A 17 6.06 4.92 -0.21
N ALA A 18 6.54 3.84 -0.85
CA ALA A 18 7.34 3.94 -2.08
C ALA A 18 6.68 3.29 -3.31
N VAL A 19 5.48 2.75 -3.15
CA VAL A 19 4.83 1.99 -4.23
C VAL A 19 3.79 2.85 -4.93
N ARG A 20 4.05 3.14 -6.20
CA ARG A 20 3.07 3.79 -7.08
C ARG A 20 2.22 2.70 -7.70
N THR A 21 0.91 2.83 -7.55
CA THR A 21 -0.07 2.02 -8.27
C THR A 21 -0.30 2.62 -9.65
N SER A 22 -0.07 1.81 -10.68
CA SER A 22 -0.56 2.09 -12.03
C SER A 22 -1.60 1.03 -12.37
N VAL A 23 -2.79 1.46 -12.78
CA VAL A 23 -3.78 0.53 -13.33
C VAL A 23 -3.37 0.25 -14.76
N ASP A 24 -3.03 -1.00 -15.06
CA ASP A 24 -2.77 -1.40 -16.44
C ASP A 24 -4.11 -1.56 -17.17
N SER A 25 -4.30 -0.74 -18.21
CA SER A 25 -5.52 -0.70 -19.01
C SER A 25 -5.78 -1.96 -19.84
N ALA A 26 -4.79 -2.83 -20.02
CA ALA A 26 -4.92 -4.07 -20.80
C ALA A 26 -5.34 -5.28 -19.95
N SER A 27 -4.83 -5.38 -18.71
CA SER A 27 -5.04 -6.52 -17.82
C SER A 27 -6.06 -6.26 -16.71
N CYS A 28 -6.56 -5.03 -16.57
CA CYS A 28 -7.42 -4.60 -15.45
C CYS A 28 -6.80 -4.92 -14.07
N ARG A 29 -5.47 -5.13 -14.01
CA ARG A 29 -4.74 -5.48 -12.80
C ARG A 29 -3.96 -4.26 -12.31
N ASN A 30 -3.90 -4.10 -11.00
CA ASN A 30 -3.06 -3.09 -10.37
C ASN A 30 -1.60 -3.52 -10.49
N GLU A 31 -0.81 -2.76 -11.25
CA GLU A 31 0.65 -2.88 -11.22
C GLU A 31 1.22 -2.04 -10.07
N TYR A 32 2.00 -2.69 -9.23
CA TYR A 32 2.69 -2.08 -8.10
C TYR A 32 4.15 -1.82 -8.48
N LYS A 33 4.51 -0.56 -8.71
CA LYS A 33 5.87 -0.14 -9.06
C LYS A 33 6.54 0.50 -7.85
N ALA A 34 7.64 -0.08 -7.41
CA ALA A 34 8.43 0.40 -6.27
C ALA A 34 9.88 0.64 -6.69
N GLN A 35 10.59 1.46 -5.91
CA GLN A 35 12.01 1.76 -6.14
C GLN A 35 12.91 0.57 -5.78
N SER A 36 12.44 -0.34 -4.92
CA SER A 36 13.08 -1.63 -4.61
C SER A 36 12.12 -2.79 -4.88
N PRO A 37 12.61 -3.95 -5.36
CA PRO A 37 11.77 -5.11 -5.60
C PRO A 37 11.13 -5.66 -4.31
N ASP A 38 11.82 -5.50 -3.17
CA ASP A 38 11.32 -5.94 -1.87
C ASP A 38 10.07 -5.18 -1.44
N GLY A 39 10.03 -3.87 -1.68
CA GLY A 39 8.86 -3.03 -1.38
C GLY A 39 7.64 -3.42 -2.21
N ALA A 40 7.84 -3.76 -3.50
CA ALA A 40 6.76 -4.23 -4.36
C ALA A 40 6.18 -5.57 -3.89
N ALA A 41 7.04 -6.52 -3.48
CA ALA A 41 6.61 -7.83 -3.00
C ALA A 41 5.78 -7.74 -1.70
N VAL A 42 6.13 -6.82 -0.81
CA VAL A 42 5.38 -6.57 0.42
C VAL A 42 3.97 -6.06 0.12
N VAL A 43 3.83 -5.08 -0.78
CA VAL A 43 2.50 -4.56 -1.17
C VAL A 43 1.70 -5.61 -1.93
N HIS A 44 2.34 -6.43 -2.77
CA HIS A 44 1.67 -7.54 -3.45
C HIS A 44 1.08 -8.54 -2.45
N SER A 45 1.86 -8.92 -1.44
CA SER A 45 1.43 -9.85 -0.38
C SER A 45 0.26 -9.28 0.42
N ALA A 46 0.25 -7.97 0.68
CA ALA A 46 -0.88 -7.31 1.33
C ALA A 46 -2.14 -7.30 0.44
N ALA A 47 -1.98 -7.07 -0.87
CA ALA A 47 -3.06 -7.13 -1.84
C ALA A 47 -3.67 -8.54 -1.94
N ASP A 48 -2.85 -9.59 -1.90
CA ASP A 48 -3.31 -10.99 -1.87
C ASP A 48 -4.15 -11.30 -0.61
N MET A 49 -3.91 -10.59 0.49
CA MET A 49 -4.73 -10.67 1.71
C MET A 49 -5.96 -9.75 1.70
N GLY A 50 -6.25 -9.09 0.58
CA GLY A 50 -7.41 -8.20 0.40
C GLY A 50 -7.16 -6.74 0.78
N TYR A 51 -5.93 -6.38 1.17
CA TYR A 51 -5.54 -4.99 1.46
C TYR A 51 -4.96 -4.36 0.20
N VAL A 52 -5.85 -3.89 -0.67
CA VAL A 52 -5.50 -3.43 -2.02
C VAL A 52 -5.32 -1.92 -2.02
N LEU A 53 -4.13 -1.44 -2.38
CA LEU A 53 -3.93 -0.02 -2.67
C LEU A 53 -4.60 0.31 -4.02
N LEU A 54 -5.66 1.12 -3.99
CA LEU A 54 -6.48 1.47 -5.16
C LEU A 54 -5.91 2.67 -5.92
N GLY A 55 -5.26 3.60 -5.22
CA GLY A 55 -4.73 4.80 -5.84
C GLY A 55 -3.92 5.66 -4.89
N CYS A 56 -2.88 6.27 -5.45
CA CYS A 56 -2.09 7.32 -4.80
C CYS A 56 -2.27 8.61 -5.60
N ASN A 57 -3.14 9.50 -5.11
CA ASN A 57 -3.30 10.84 -5.66
C ASN A 57 -2.47 11.82 -4.84
N LYS A 58 -2.13 13.00 -5.37
CA LYS A 58 -1.19 13.99 -4.79
C LYS A 58 -1.47 14.37 -3.32
N GLY A 59 -1.07 13.54 -2.36
CA GLY A 59 -1.32 13.71 -0.92
C GLY A 59 -2.43 12.81 -0.33
N THR A 60 -3.09 11.95 -1.11
CA THR A 60 -4.14 11.06 -0.59
C THR A 60 -3.98 9.64 -1.13
N LEU A 61 -3.93 8.66 -0.23
CA LEU A 61 -3.89 7.24 -0.51
C LEU A 61 -5.27 6.64 -0.31
N SER A 62 -5.72 5.78 -1.22
CA SER A 62 -6.98 5.03 -1.09
C SER A 62 -6.68 3.54 -1.02
N MET A 63 -7.17 2.87 0.02
CA MET A 63 -6.95 1.45 0.28
C MET A 63 -8.30 0.73 0.48
N GLY A 64 -8.50 -0.37 -0.23
CA GLY A 64 -9.58 -1.32 0.03
C GLY A 64 -9.18 -2.26 1.17
N SER A 65 -10.14 -2.57 2.06
CA SER A 65 -9.94 -3.55 3.13
C SER A 65 -11.07 -4.59 3.08
N PRO A 66 -10.81 -5.88 3.33
CA PRO A 66 -11.79 -6.94 3.12
C PRO A 66 -13.01 -6.89 4.05
N GLY A 67 -12.99 -6.04 5.08
CA GLY A 67 -14.08 -5.86 6.04
C GLY A 67 -14.87 -4.56 5.89
N SER A 68 -14.60 -3.76 4.85
CA SER A 68 -15.27 -2.48 4.61
C SER A 68 -15.59 -2.37 3.13
N ASP A 69 -16.87 -2.13 2.80
CA ASP A 69 -17.33 -1.89 1.43
C ASP A 69 -16.75 -0.57 0.88
N GLU A 70 -16.57 0.40 1.77
CA GLU A 70 -15.97 1.68 1.41
C GLU A 70 -14.43 1.66 1.52
N PRO A 71 -13.72 2.22 0.52
CA PRO A 71 -12.27 2.34 0.56
C PRO A 71 -11.85 3.39 1.59
N LYS A 72 -10.88 3.03 2.43
CA LYS A 72 -10.29 3.94 3.42
C LYS A 72 -9.36 4.92 2.73
N ARG A 73 -9.56 6.20 3.02
CA ARG A 73 -8.70 7.29 2.53
C ARG A 73 -7.74 7.72 3.63
N TYR A 74 -6.48 7.83 3.28
CA TYR A 74 -5.41 8.29 4.16
C TYR A 74 -4.77 9.53 3.56
N GLU A 75 -4.52 10.54 4.39
CA GLU A 75 -3.76 11.71 3.99
C GLU A 75 -2.27 11.43 4.18
N LEU A 76 -1.50 11.69 3.13
CA LEU A 76 -0.06 11.53 3.15
C LEU A 76 0.56 12.85 3.63
N LEU A 77 0.94 12.88 4.92
CA LEU A 77 1.53 14.07 5.53
C LEU A 77 3.01 14.24 5.17
N ASN A 78 3.78 13.14 5.20
CA ASN A 78 5.20 13.17 4.91
C ASN A 78 5.69 11.80 4.40
N ILE A 79 6.64 11.83 3.47
CA ILE A 79 7.40 10.64 3.05
C ILE A 79 8.84 10.83 3.50
N LEU A 80 9.37 9.85 4.22
CA LEU A 80 10.80 9.74 4.48
C LEU A 80 11.35 8.69 3.53
N GLU A 81 12.22 9.11 2.61
CA GLU A 81 12.86 8.21 1.67
C GLU A 81 13.91 7.35 2.38
N PHE A 82 14.03 6.11 1.92
CA PHE A 82 15.00 5.17 2.46
C PHE A 82 16.42 5.70 2.24
N ASN A 83 17.20 5.78 3.32
CA ASN A 83 18.62 6.10 3.26
C ASN A 83 19.44 4.95 3.83
N SER A 84 20.46 4.49 3.07
CA SER A 84 21.38 3.43 3.49
C SER A 84 22.07 3.71 4.83
N THR A 85 22.29 4.99 5.15
CA THR A 85 22.87 5.42 6.43
C THR A 85 21.91 5.20 7.60
N SER A 86 20.61 5.39 7.36
CA SER A 86 19.55 5.25 8.37
C SER A 86 19.03 3.82 8.49
N LYS A 87 19.26 2.98 7.46
CA LYS A 87 18.77 1.58 7.36
C LYS A 87 17.25 1.45 7.51
N ARG A 88 16.52 2.53 7.23
CA ARG A 88 15.07 2.67 7.31
C ARG A 88 14.62 3.79 6.40
#